data_AF-A0A2G4YNP3-F1
#
_entry.id   AF-A0A2G4YNP3-F1
#
_cell.length_a   1.000
_cell.length_b   1.000
_cell.length_c   1.000
_cell.angle_alpha   90.00
_cell.angle_beta   90.00
_cell.angle_gamma   90.00
#
_symmetry.space_group_name_H-M   'P 1'
#
loop_
_entity.id
_entity.type
_entity.pdbx_description
1 polymer ?
#
loop_
_entity_poly.entity_id
_entity_poly.type
_entity_poly.pdbx_seq_one_letter_code
_entity_poly.pdbx_strand_id
1 'polypeptide(L)'
;MNLKLSHLLTMTFMSFFVYQAALASENDAVDIIRTIQIGGLSLNSTPDDIEAFIETKPSLECKRIDVPERKSKIPSRRSSPRQQSWNCSYSHKTLSEVLNIRMSDGVISYLNYETGYDKTQLFEKTRLYIRGIHKKLEAAGLTSHQKHLKNFMTYEEKDIQGGSAPVFMQHLNAKKTVSCDNIPIYFLMSMNANTLPSQNIYRAGMKIERSRKPIHCKNIE
;
A
#
# COMPACT_ATOMS: atom_id res chain seq x y z
N MET A 1 25.04 43.35 51.32
CA MET A 1 25.33 44.00 50.03
C MET A 1 25.52 42.88 49.01
N ASN A 2 24.44 42.48 48.34
CA ASN A 2 24.20 42.67 46.89
C ASN A 2 24.89 41.56 46.07
N LEU A 3 24.27 40.81 45.17
CA LEU A 3 22.90 40.67 44.68
C LEU A 3 22.88 39.31 43.96
N LYS A 4 21.78 38.55 44.03
CA LYS A 4 21.56 37.33 43.24
C LYS A 4 21.49 37.69 41.74
N LEU A 5 22.19 36.93 40.90
CA LEU A 5 21.95 36.90 39.45
C LEU A 5 21.49 35.49 39.05
N SER A 6 20.19 35.26 39.24
CA SER A 6 19.45 34.20 38.56
C SER A 6 18.94 34.72 37.21
N HIS A 7 18.80 33.80 36.25
CA HIS A 7 18.20 33.94 34.92
C HIS A 7 19.10 34.51 33.82
N LEU A 8 19.51 33.62 32.90
CA LEU A 8 19.24 33.74 31.45
C LEU A 8 19.96 32.60 30.72
N LEU A 9 19.27 31.46 30.56
CA LEU A 9 19.51 30.53 29.46
C LEU A 9 18.33 29.55 29.32
N THR A 10 17.12 30.10 29.29
CA THR A 10 16.00 29.42 28.61
C THR A 10 16.18 29.67 27.11
N MET A 11 16.90 28.77 26.44
CA MET A 11 16.86 28.66 24.98
C MET A 11 15.43 28.27 24.58
N THR A 12 14.63 29.28 24.28
CA THR A 12 13.37 29.17 23.54
C THR A 12 13.66 28.53 22.18
N PHE A 13 13.42 27.24 22.06
CA PHE A 13 13.31 26.53 20.78
C PHE A 13 11.96 26.86 20.15
N MET A 14 11.80 28.12 19.76
CA MET A 14 10.77 28.55 18.82
C MET A 14 11.51 28.94 17.56
N SER A 15 11.32 28.18 16.48
CA SER A 15 10.92 28.71 15.17
C SER A 15 11.03 27.62 14.09
N PHE A 16 10.07 27.68 13.16
CA PHE A 16 10.10 27.10 11.81
C PHE A 16 9.77 25.61 11.64
N PHE A 17 8.52 25.24 11.93
CA PHE A 17 7.83 24.37 10.97
C PHE A 17 7.41 25.22 9.77
N VAL A 18 8.34 25.40 8.82
CA VAL A 18 8.01 25.87 7.48
C VAL A 18 7.06 24.83 6.90
N TYR A 19 5.81 25.23 6.67
CA TYR A 19 4.92 24.56 5.73
C TYR A 19 5.58 24.65 4.35
N GLN A 20 6.42 23.67 4.00
CA GLN A 20 6.72 23.44 2.60
C GLN A 20 5.47 22.79 2.00
N ALA A 21 4.62 23.61 1.38
CA ALA A 21 3.81 23.13 0.27
C ALA A 21 4.81 22.79 -0.85
N ALA A 22 5.36 21.58 -0.78
CA ALA A 22 6.21 21.05 -1.82
C ALA A 22 5.39 21.02 -3.11
N LEU A 23 5.96 21.59 -4.18
CA LEU A 23 5.51 21.32 -5.53
C LEU A 23 5.61 19.81 -5.73
N ALA A 24 4.45 19.14 -5.74
CA ALA A 24 4.41 17.70 -5.91
C ALA A 24 4.98 17.36 -7.29
N SER A 25 6.04 16.57 -7.31
CA SER A 25 6.57 16.03 -8.56
C SER A 25 5.58 14.99 -9.09
N GLU A 26 5.50 14.83 -10.41
CA GLU A 26 4.62 13.85 -11.06
C GLU A 26 4.91 12.39 -10.61
N ASN A 27 6.09 12.15 -10.03
CA ASN A 27 6.57 10.89 -9.45
C ASN A 27 6.11 10.64 -8.01
N ASP A 28 5.67 11.66 -7.28
CA ASP A 28 5.35 11.53 -5.85
C ASP A 28 4.19 10.54 -5.62
N ALA A 29 3.20 10.51 -6.52
CA ALA A 29 2.08 9.58 -6.46
C ALA A 29 2.51 8.11 -6.64
N VAL A 30 3.48 7.84 -7.51
CA VAL A 30 3.98 6.48 -7.75
C VAL A 30 4.77 6.00 -6.52
N ASP A 31 5.60 6.87 -5.96
CA ASP A 31 6.37 6.54 -4.76
C ASP A 31 5.47 6.32 -3.55
N ILE A 32 4.41 7.13 -3.39
CA ILE A 32 3.36 6.86 -2.40
C ILE A 32 2.77 5.47 -2.62
N ILE A 33 2.30 5.14 -3.83
CA ILE A 33 1.67 3.83 -4.10
C ILE A 33 2.63 2.67 -3.81
N ARG A 34 3.90 2.79 -4.18
CA ARG A 34 4.92 1.73 -3.98
C ARG A 34 5.23 1.48 -2.53
N THR A 35 5.16 2.52 -1.71
CA THR A 35 5.49 2.47 -0.27
C THR A 35 4.28 2.20 0.62
N ILE A 36 3.07 2.08 0.05
CA ILE A 36 1.89 1.67 0.83
C ILE A 36 2.16 0.32 1.49
N GLN A 37 1.98 0.28 2.81
CA GLN A 37 2.11 -0.92 3.62
C GLN A 37 0.85 -1.25 4.42
N ILE A 38 0.46 -2.52 4.40
CA ILE A 38 -0.39 -3.14 5.41
C ILE A 38 0.34 -4.40 5.87
N GLY A 39 0.49 -4.56 7.20
CA GLY A 39 1.27 -5.66 7.76
C GLY A 39 2.77 -5.59 7.47
N GLY A 40 3.30 -4.45 7.01
CA GLY A 40 4.70 -4.27 6.63
C GLY A 40 5.05 -4.67 5.20
N LEU A 41 4.12 -5.29 4.46
CA LEU A 41 4.31 -5.65 3.05
C LEU A 41 4.01 -4.47 2.13
N SER A 42 4.79 -4.28 1.06
CA SER A 42 4.61 -3.26 0.02
C SER A 42 5.05 -3.76 -1.35
N LEU A 43 4.95 -2.94 -2.40
CA LEU A 43 5.54 -3.28 -3.70
C LEU A 43 7.07 -3.34 -3.69
N ASN A 44 7.70 -2.74 -2.67
CA ASN A 44 9.15 -2.75 -2.50
C ASN A 44 9.65 -3.96 -1.69
N SER A 45 8.76 -4.82 -1.20
CA SER A 45 9.14 -6.01 -0.44
C SER A 45 9.92 -7.02 -1.28
N THR A 46 10.94 -7.61 -0.68
CA THR A 46 11.76 -8.68 -1.24
C THR A 46 11.14 -10.06 -0.96
N PRO A 47 11.61 -11.15 -1.60
CA PRO A 47 11.21 -12.50 -1.22
C PRO A 47 11.41 -12.80 0.27
N ASP A 48 12.52 -12.31 0.85
CA ASP A 48 12.83 -12.55 2.26
C ASP A 48 11.88 -11.79 3.19
N ASP A 49 11.49 -10.55 2.85
CA ASP A 49 10.47 -9.80 3.59
C ASP A 49 9.12 -10.51 3.58
N ILE A 50 8.77 -11.13 2.44
CA ILE A 50 7.52 -11.89 2.28
C ILE A 50 7.53 -13.14 3.14
N GLU A 51 8.61 -13.91 3.12
CA GLU A 51 8.72 -15.12 3.93
C GLU A 51 8.74 -14.77 5.43
N ALA A 52 9.52 -13.76 5.84
CA ALA A 52 9.53 -13.29 7.21
C ALA A 52 8.13 -12.85 7.69
N PHE A 53 7.36 -12.16 6.83
CA PHE A 53 5.97 -11.85 7.13
C PHE A 53 5.11 -13.11 7.33
N ILE A 54 5.22 -14.10 6.44
CA ILE A 54 4.45 -15.36 6.52
C ILE A 54 4.81 -16.13 7.80
N GLU A 55 6.08 -16.13 8.22
CA GLU A 55 6.53 -16.77 9.46
C GLU A 55 5.87 -16.18 10.71
N THR A 56 5.54 -14.88 10.71
CA THR A 56 4.77 -14.25 11.81
C THR A 56 3.31 -14.69 11.86
N LYS A 57 2.83 -15.43 10.85
CA LYS A 57 1.44 -15.82 10.64
C LYS A 57 1.31 -17.33 10.48
N PRO A 58 1.51 -18.11 11.55
CA PRO A 58 1.54 -19.58 11.47
C PRO A 58 0.23 -20.22 10.97
N SER A 59 -0.89 -19.50 11.05
CA SER A 59 -2.20 -19.96 10.54
C SER A 59 -2.39 -19.79 9.04
N LEU A 60 -1.50 -19.05 8.33
CA LEU A 60 -1.59 -18.87 6.88
C LEU A 60 -1.09 -20.12 6.15
N GLU A 61 -2.01 -20.80 5.46
CA GLU A 61 -1.64 -21.88 4.56
C GLU A 61 -1.23 -21.30 3.20
N CYS A 62 0.02 -21.52 2.79
CA CYS A 62 0.60 -20.90 1.61
C CYS A 62 1.00 -21.91 0.52
N LYS A 63 0.52 -21.70 -0.69
CA LYS A 63 1.07 -22.32 -1.91
C LYS A 63 2.13 -21.39 -2.52
N ARG A 64 3.36 -21.87 -2.55
CA ARG A 64 4.51 -21.20 -3.17
C ARG A 64 4.76 -21.77 -4.57
N ILE A 65 5.03 -20.89 -5.52
CA ILE A 65 5.47 -21.26 -6.88
C ILE A 65 6.71 -20.44 -7.18
N ASP A 66 7.78 -21.11 -7.60
CA ASP A 66 9.02 -20.50 -8.06
C ASP A 66 9.44 -21.16 -9.37
N VAL A 67 9.45 -20.35 -10.43
CA VAL A 67 9.88 -20.75 -11.76
C VAL A 67 11.17 -20.01 -12.07
N PRO A 68 12.32 -20.70 -12.15
CA PRO A 68 13.61 -20.05 -12.37
C PRO A 68 13.67 -19.37 -13.76
N GLU A 69 14.59 -18.42 -13.90
CA GLU A 69 14.87 -17.79 -15.19
C GLU A 69 15.22 -18.86 -16.24
N ARG A 70 14.66 -18.72 -17.44
CA ARG A 70 15.00 -19.57 -18.58
C ARG A 70 15.69 -18.76 -19.66
N LYS A 71 16.99 -19.01 -19.84
CA LYS A 71 17.76 -18.46 -20.95
C LYS A 71 17.24 -19.01 -22.27
N SER A 72 17.06 -18.12 -23.25
CA SER A 72 16.71 -18.54 -24.61
C SER A 72 17.91 -19.24 -25.26
N LYS A 73 17.67 -20.37 -25.94
CA LYS A 73 18.67 -21.00 -26.81
C LYS A 73 18.90 -20.23 -28.11
N ILE A 74 17.98 -19.31 -28.45
CA ILE A 74 18.04 -18.47 -29.65
C ILE A 74 18.51 -17.07 -29.23
N PRO A 75 19.66 -16.57 -29.73
CA PRO A 75 20.24 -15.30 -29.30
C PRO A 75 19.32 -14.08 -29.45
N SER A 76 18.46 -14.06 -30.47
CA SER A 76 17.52 -12.97 -30.75
C SER A 76 16.27 -12.97 -29.85
N ARG A 77 16.01 -14.05 -29.11
CA ARG A 77 14.82 -14.19 -28.28
C ARG A 77 15.17 -13.90 -26.83
N ARG A 78 14.41 -12.99 -26.20
CA ARG A 78 14.60 -12.63 -24.78
C ARG A 78 14.41 -13.85 -23.86
N SER A 79 15.24 -13.94 -22.82
CA SER A 79 15.06 -14.87 -21.71
C SER A 79 13.69 -14.67 -21.04
N SER A 80 13.14 -15.75 -20.48
CA SER A 80 11.98 -15.64 -19.60
C SER A 80 12.45 -15.33 -18.19
N PRO A 81 12.01 -14.22 -17.57
CA PRO A 81 12.42 -13.84 -16.23
C PRO A 81 11.91 -14.85 -15.18
N ARG A 82 12.63 -14.97 -14.06
CA ARG A 82 12.16 -15.75 -12.90
C ARG A 82 10.77 -15.27 -12.46
N GLN A 83 9.86 -16.20 -12.17
CA GLN A 83 8.53 -15.89 -11.64
C GLN A 83 8.39 -16.49 -10.25
N GLN A 84 7.91 -15.70 -9.30
CA GLN A 84 7.61 -16.18 -7.95
C GLN A 84 6.20 -15.77 -7.57
N SER A 85 5.50 -16.63 -6.82
CA SER A 85 4.20 -16.27 -6.27
C SER A 85 3.91 -16.99 -4.96
N TRP A 86 3.16 -16.29 -4.12
CA TRP A 86 2.64 -16.76 -2.85
C TRP A 86 1.12 -16.60 -2.92
N ASN A 87 0.40 -17.69 -2.69
CA ASN A 87 -1.05 -17.65 -2.55
C ASN A 87 -1.36 -18.27 -1.19
N CYS A 88 -1.68 -17.43 -0.22
CA CYS A 88 -1.93 -17.82 1.14
C CYS A 88 -3.34 -17.44 1.57
N SER A 89 -3.92 -18.28 2.39
CA SER A 89 -5.24 -18.03 2.97
C SER A 89 -5.35 -18.65 4.34
N TYR A 90 -6.07 -17.96 5.22
CA TYR A 90 -6.57 -18.50 6.47
C TYR A 90 -8.05 -18.19 6.54
N SER A 91 -8.88 -19.24 6.59
CA SER A 91 -10.33 -19.10 6.66
C SER A 91 -10.78 -19.05 8.12
N HIS A 92 -11.14 -17.87 8.59
CA HIS A 92 -11.74 -17.66 9.90
C HIS A 92 -12.85 -16.61 9.83
N LYS A 93 -13.90 -16.75 10.64
CA LYS A 93 -15.09 -15.88 10.57
C LYS A 93 -14.73 -14.40 10.73
N THR A 94 -13.90 -14.07 11.70
CA THR A 94 -13.54 -12.68 12.05
C THR A 94 -12.11 -12.31 11.68
N LEU A 95 -11.22 -13.30 11.63
CA LEU A 95 -9.76 -13.13 11.47
C LEU A 95 -9.27 -13.75 10.15
N SER A 96 -10.13 -13.78 9.13
CA SER A 96 -9.73 -14.25 7.82
C SER A 96 -8.54 -13.45 7.33
N GLU A 97 -7.54 -14.13 6.79
CA GLU A 97 -6.39 -13.49 6.16
C GLU A 97 -6.20 -14.05 4.75
N VAL A 98 -5.90 -13.19 3.79
CA VAL A 98 -5.59 -13.57 2.41
C VAL A 98 -4.36 -12.80 1.98
N LEU A 99 -3.34 -13.51 1.52
CA LEU A 99 -2.13 -12.92 0.94
C LEU A 99 -1.88 -13.51 -0.44
N ASN A 100 -1.92 -12.68 -1.49
CA ASN A 100 -1.57 -13.09 -2.84
C ASN A 100 -0.50 -12.15 -3.41
N ILE A 101 0.68 -12.69 -3.71
CA ILE A 101 1.79 -11.94 -4.29
C ILE A 101 2.21 -12.58 -5.60
N ARG A 102 2.46 -11.77 -6.63
CA ARG A 102 3.11 -12.20 -7.88
C ARG A 102 4.30 -11.31 -8.17
N MET A 103 5.45 -11.93 -8.33
CA MET A 103 6.73 -11.30 -8.59
C MET A 103 7.31 -11.83 -9.89
N SER A 104 7.92 -10.93 -10.65
CA SER A 104 8.68 -11.26 -11.84
C SER A 104 10.02 -10.55 -11.75
N ASP A 105 11.11 -11.30 -11.88
CA ASP A 105 12.48 -10.77 -11.86
C ASP A 105 12.77 -9.87 -10.63
N GLY A 106 12.38 -10.35 -9.44
CA GLY A 106 12.54 -9.60 -8.18
C GLY A 106 11.56 -8.44 -7.97
N VAL A 107 10.68 -8.15 -8.94
CA VAL A 107 9.73 -7.02 -8.87
C VAL A 107 8.31 -7.51 -8.62
N ILE A 108 7.65 -6.97 -7.59
CA ILE A 108 6.24 -7.26 -7.33
C ILE A 108 5.36 -6.58 -8.39
N SER A 109 4.56 -7.39 -9.07
CA SER A 109 3.56 -6.96 -10.06
C SER A 109 2.14 -6.99 -9.53
N TYR A 110 1.90 -7.77 -8.47
CA TYR A 110 0.61 -7.90 -7.82
C TYR A 110 0.81 -8.19 -6.34
N LEU A 111 0.13 -7.43 -5.48
CA LEU A 111 0.07 -7.63 -4.05
C LEU A 111 -1.38 -7.45 -3.60
N ASN A 112 -1.96 -8.48 -3.02
CA ASN A 112 -3.25 -8.41 -2.33
C ASN A 112 -3.04 -8.91 -0.90
N TYR A 113 -3.29 -8.07 0.08
CA TYR A 113 -3.31 -8.48 1.47
C TYR A 113 -4.61 -7.99 2.12
N GLU A 114 -5.38 -8.93 2.66
CA GLU A 114 -6.60 -8.68 3.41
C GLU A 114 -6.47 -9.36 4.77
N THR A 115 -6.86 -8.66 5.83
CA THR A 115 -6.77 -9.19 7.19
C THR A 115 -7.96 -8.76 8.03
N GLY A 116 -8.41 -9.69 8.87
CA GLY A 116 -9.27 -9.38 10.00
C GLY A 116 -8.46 -8.88 11.21
N TYR A 117 -9.11 -8.12 12.08
CA TYR A 117 -8.54 -7.65 13.35
C TYR A 117 -9.41 -8.11 14.51
N ASP A 118 -8.76 -8.64 15.54
CA ASP A 118 -9.33 -8.96 16.85
C ASP A 118 -9.41 -7.72 17.75
N LYS A 119 -8.50 -6.77 17.55
CA LYS A 119 -8.35 -5.54 18.33
C LYS A 119 -8.79 -4.33 17.53
N THR A 120 -9.81 -3.63 18.05
CA THR A 120 -10.31 -2.37 17.47
C THR A 120 -9.20 -1.33 17.26
N GLN A 121 -8.22 -1.24 18.17
CA GLN A 121 -7.11 -0.29 18.04
C GLN A 121 -6.26 -0.50 16.77
N LEU A 122 -5.98 -1.76 16.40
CA LEU A 122 -5.21 -2.06 15.20
C LEU A 122 -6.01 -1.74 13.94
N PHE A 123 -7.31 -2.05 13.94
CA PHE A 123 -8.22 -1.66 12.88
C PHE A 123 -8.27 -0.13 12.71
N GLU A 124 -8.42 0.61 13.80
CA GLU A 124 -8.49 2.07 13.81
C GLU A 124 -7.20 2.72 13.28
N LYS A 125 -6.04 2.16 13.63
CA LYS A 125 -4.76 2.58 13.07
C LYS A 125 -4.73 2.41 11.55
N THR A 126 -5.22 1.27 11.04
CA THR A 126 -5.28 1.01 9.59
C THR A 126 -6.28 1.94 8.88
N ARG A 127 -7.44 2.21 9.49
CA ARG A 127 -8.43 3.16 8.98
C ARG A 127 -7.85 4.57 8.82
N LEU A 128 -7.16 5.06 9.85
CA LEU A 128 -6.49 6.36 9.83
C LEU A 128 -5.34 6.39 8.82
N TYR A 129 -4.61 5.28 8.69
CA TYR A 129 -3.57 5.14 7.69
C TYR A 129 -4.12 5.26 6.26
N ILE A 130 -5.22 4.58 5.92
CA ILE A 130 -5.88 4.71 4.61
C ILE A 130 -6.30 6.16 4.33
N ARG A 131 -6.89 6.84 5.32
CA ARG A 131 -7.24 8.27 5.22
C ARG A 131 -6.00 9.14 5.00
N GLY A 132 -4.88 8.80 5.62
CA GLY A 132 -3.59 9.46 5.41
C GLY A 132 -3.06 9.27 3.99
N ILE A 133 -3.15 8.06 3.43
CA ILE A 133 -2.78 7.79 2.04
C ILE A 133 -3.65 8.58 1.07
N HIS A 134 -4.97 8.65 1.30
CA HIS A 134 -5.87 9.50 0.51
C HIS A 134 -5.35 10.95 0.43
N LYS A 135 -5.06 11.58 1.58
CA LYS A 135 -4.53 12.95 1.62
C LYS A 135 -3.20 13.11 0.90
N LYS A 136 -2.30 12.12 1.00
CA LYS A 136 -1.00 12.15 0.31
C LYS A 136 -1.18 12.07 -1.20
N LEU A 137 -2.07 11.20 -1.69
CA LEU A 137 -2.35 11.06 -3.11
C LEU A 137 -3.03 12.31 -3.68
N GLU A 138 -3.97 12.89 -2.94
CA GLU A 138 -4.60 14.17 -3.27
C GLU A 138 -3.56 15.29 -3.39
N ALA A 139 -2.66 15.41 -2.41
CA ALA A 139 -1.56 16.37 -2.45
C ALA A 139 -0.58 16.12 -3.61
N ALA A 140 -0.42 14.86 -4.03
CA ALA A 140 0.36 14.47 -5.20
C ALA A 140 -0.39 14.69 -6.55
N GLY A 141 -1.55 15.37 -6.53
CA GLY A 141 -2.28 15.78 -7.73
C GLY A 141 -3.26 14.73 -8.29
N LEU A 142 -3.49 13.62 -7.58
CA LEU A 142 -4.56 12.68 -7.96
C LEU A 142 -5.92 13.24 -7.53
N THR A 143 -6.79 13.53 -8.50
CA THR A 143 -8.10 14.12 -8.24
C THR A 143 -9.22 13.08 -8.17
N SER A 144 -10.26 13.39 -7.40
CA SER A 144 -11.23 12.43 -6.88
C SER A 144 -12.42 12.09 -7.81
N HIS A 145 -12.46 12.60 -9.05
CA HIS A 145 -13.74 12.70 -9.76
C HIS A 145 -13.88 11.98 -11.11
N GLN A 146 -12.89 11.25 -11.64
CA GLN A 146 -13.05 10.62 -12.97
C GLN A 146 -12.34 9.27 -13.11
N LYS A 147 -13.08 8.16 -12.93
CA LYS A 147 -12.59 6.78 -13.15
C LYS A 147 -12.11 6.50 -14.59
N HIS A 148 -12.44 7.38 -15.54
CA HIS A 148 -12.09 7.25 -16.95
C HIS A 148 -10.73 7.87 -17.34
N LEU A 149 -10.09 8.62 -16.43
CA LEU A 149 -8.80 9.25 -16.71
C LEU A 149 -7.64 8.25 -16.61
N LYS A 150 -6.52 8.60 -17.27
CA LYS A 150 -5.24 7.87 -17.12
C LYS A 150 -4.76 7.84 -15.67
N ASN A 151 -5.04 8.93 -14.94
CA ASN A 151 -4.70 9.14 -13.54
C ASN A 151 -5.97 9.54 -12.79
N PHE A 152 -6.37 8.78 -11.77
CA PHE A 152 -7.57 9.08 -10.99
C PHE A 152 -7.44 8.59 -9.56
N MET A 153 -8.27 9.15 -8.69
CA MET A 153 -8.52 8.63 -7.35
C MET A 153 -10.02 8.66 -7.06
N THR A 154 -10.49 7.78 -6.18
CA THR A 154 -11.82 7.87 -5.56
C THR A 154 -11.68 7.53 -4.10
N TYR A 155 -12.27 8.33 -3.23
CA TYR A 155 -12.32 8.07 -1.80
C TYR A 155 -13.76 8.16 -1.31
N GLU A 156 -14.20 7.12 -0.62
CA GLU A 156 -15.51 7.06 0.02
C GLU A 156 -15.32 6.60 1.47
N GLU A 157 -15.96 7.30 2.39
CA GLU A 157 -16.01 6.93 3.80
C GLU A 157 -17.42 7.21 4.30
N LYS A 158 -18.11 6.18 4.81
CA LYS A 158 -19.48 6.32 5.28
C LYS A 158 -19.80 5.36 6.42
N ASP A 159 -20.61 5.85 7.33
CA ASP A 159 -21.38 5.03 8.25
C ASP A 159 -22.69 4.62 7.54
N ILE A 160 -22.84 3.33 7.25
CA ILE A 160 -24.06 2.77 6.69
C ILE A 160 -25.04 2.52 7.83
N GLN A 161 -26.12 3.30 7.83
CA GLN A 161 -27.22 3.15 8.77
C GLN A 161 -28.31 2.26 8.17
N GLY A 162 -28.79 1.27 8.94
CA GLY A 162 -29.93 0.43 8.59
C GLY A 162 -29.68 -1.06 8.81
N GLY A 163 -30.25 -1.62 9.89
CA GLY A 163 -30.25 -3.04 10.24
C GLY A 163 -29.19 -3.46 11.28
N SER A 164 -29.63 -3.68 12.52
CA SER A 164 -28.91 -4.32 13.66
C SER A 164 -27.55 -3.75 14.14
N ALA A 165 -26.88 -2.86 13.43
CA ALA A 165 -25.79 -1.98 13.90
C ALA A 165 -25.29 -1.11 12.74
N PRO A 166 -24.72 0.09 12.98
CA PRO A 166 -24.05 0.84 11.91
C PRO A 166 -22.85 0.04 11.37
N VAL A 167 -22.76 -0.09 10.06
CA VAL A 167 -21.62 -0.69 9.34
C VAL A 167 -20.75 0.44 8.83
N PHE A 168 -19.49 0.49 9.23
CA PHE A 168 -18.54 1.43 8.66
C PHE A 168 -17.94 0.85 7.37
N MET A 169 -17.82 1.68 6.33
CA MET A 169 -17.10 1.35 5.09
C MET A 169 -16.21 2.51 4.65
N GLN A 170 -14.97 2.17 4.32
CA GLN A 170 -13.97 3.06 3.74
C GLN A 170 -13.37 2.39 2.51
N HIS A 171 -13.32 3.12 1.40
CA HIS A 171 -12.73 2.68 0.14
C HIS A 171 -11.89 3.79 -0.47
N LEU A 172 -10.64 3.47 -0.78
CA LEU A 172 -9.74 4.30 -1.55
C LEU A 172 -9.34 3.52 -2.79
N ASN A 173 -9.58 4.08 -3.98
CA ASN A 173 -9.02 3.55 -5.22
C ASN A 173 -8.19 4.62 -5.88
N ALA A 174 -7.06 4.22 -6.47
CA ALA A 174 -6.23 5.12 -7.25
C ALA A 174 -5.67 4.39 -8.47
N LYS A 175 -5.52 5.14 -9.57
CA LYS A 175 -4.76 4.72 -10.74
C LYS A 175 -3.78 5.82 -11.07
N LYS A 176 -2.52 5.45 -11.28
CA LYS A 176 -1.49 6.34 -11.81
C LYS A 176 -0.83 5.65 -12.99
N THR A 177 -0.76 6.34 -14.12
CA THR A 177 -0.04 5.94 -15.31
C THR A 177 1.16 6.86 -15.46
N VAL A 178 2.33 6.27 -15.66
CA VAL A 178 3.63 6.93 -15.88
C VAL A 178 4.30 6.34 -17.11
N SER A 179 5.32 7.01 -17.64
CA SER A 179 6.13 6.49 -18.73
C SER A 179 7.38 5.81 -18.17
N CYS A 180 7.78 4.71 -18.79
CA CYS A 180 9.07 4.08 -18.56
C CYS A 180 9.66 3.66 -19.89
N ASP A 181 10.80 4.23 -20.25
CA ASP A 181 11.45 4.03 -21.56
C ASP A 181 10.44 4.20 -22.74
N ASN A 182 9.57 5.21 -22.63
CA ASN A 182 8.45 5.49 -23.55
C ASN A 182 7.34 4.42 -23.60
N ILE A 183 7.30 3.51 -22.63
CA ILE A 183 6.26 2.50 -22.48
C ILE A 183 5.37 2.85 -21.28
N PRO A 184 4.04 2.91 -21.43
CA PRO A 184 3.15 3.24 -20.32
C PRO A 184 3.15 2.13 -19.27
N ILE A 185 3.37 2.52 -18.02
CA ILE A 185 3.20 1.69 -16.82
C ILE A 185 2.05 2.23 -16.02
N TYR A 186 1.11 1.36 -15.68
CA TYR A 186 0.05 1.68 -14.73
C TYR A 186 0.31 1.04 -13.37
N PHE A 187 -0.11 1.77 -12.34
CA PHE A 187 -0.30 1.32 -10.97
C PHE A 187 -1.78 1.47 -10.64
N LEU A 188 -2.43 0.37 -10.29
CA LEU A 188 -3.80 0.36 -9.79
C LEU A 188 -3.75 -0.04 -8.32
N MET A 189 -4.31 0.78 -7.46
CA MET A 189 -4.36 0.57 -6.04
C MET A 189 -5.82 0.61 -5.57
N SER A 190 -6.15 -0.30 -4.66
CA SER A 190 -7.38 -0.29 -3.88
C SER A 190 -7.03 -0.56 -2.42
N MET A 191 -7.58 0.22 -1.50
CA MET A 191 -7.53 -0.02 -0.07
C MET A 191 -8.92 0.06 0.51
N ASN A 192 -9.21 -0.81 1.46
CA ASN A 192 -10.52 -0.87 2.09
C ASN A 192 -10.39 -1.10 3.59
N ALA A 193 -11.34 -0.55 4.34
CA ALA A 193 -11.57 -0.91 5.73
C ALA A 193 -13.07 -0.96 5.99
N ASN A 194 -13.52 -1.96 6.72
CA ASN A 194 -14.94 -2.12 7.04
C ASN A 194 -15.14 -2.77 8.42
N THR A 195 -16.25 -2.40 9.06
CA THR A 195 -16.67 -3.01 10.34
C THR A 195 -18.10 -3.50 10.26
N LEU A 196 -18.35 -4.69 10.80
CA LEU A 196 -19.70 -5.15 11.12
C LEU A 196 -19.75 -5.44 12.64
N PRO A 197 -20.10 -4.43 13.47
CA PRO A 197 -20.05 -4.56 14.93
C PRO A 197 -20.92 -5.69 15.46
N SER A 198 -22.11 -5.91 14.88
CA SER A 198 -23.03 -7.00 15.26
C SER A 198 -22.44 -8.40 15.10
N GLN A 199 -21.37 -8.54 14.29
CA GLN A 199 -20.69 -9.81 14.05
C GLN A 199 -19.26 -9.83 14.60
N ASN A 200 -18.83 -8.77 15.30
CA ASN A 200 -17.46 -8.57 15.76
C ASN A 200 -16.43 -8.69 14.62
N ILE A 201 -16.75 -8.14 13.45
CA ILE A 201 -15.88 -8.18 12.26
C ILE A 201 -15.25 -6.81 12.06
N TYR A 202 -13.92 -6.78 12.04
CA TYR A 202 -13.11 -5.63 11.64
C TYR A 202 -12.15 -6.11 10.56
N ARG A 203 -12.21 -5.54 9.36
CA ARG A 203 -11.37 -5.99 8.24
C ARG A 203 -10.78 -4.80 7.53
N ALA A 204 -9.55 -4.97 7.06
CA ALA A 204 -8.95 -4.04 6.12
C ALA A 204 -8.08 -4.79 5.14
N GLY A 205 -7.83 -4.16 3.99
CA GLY A 205 -6.99 -4.73 2.97
C GLY A 205 -6.43 -3.70 2.02
N MET A 206 -5.47 -4.17 1.26
CA MET A 206 -4.91 -3.46 0.13
C MET A 206 -4.72 -4.41 -1.04
N LYS A 207 -4.92 -3.87 -2.23
CA LYS A 207 -4.62 -4.51 -3.49
C LYS A 207 -3.85 -3.51 -4.35
N ILE A 208 -2.68 -3.90 -4.81
CA ILE A 208 -1.85 -3.09 -5.69
C ILE A 208 -1.45 -3.95 -6.89
N GLU A 209 -1.78 -3.48 -8.08
CA GLU A 209 -1.39 -4.08 -9.35
C GLU A 209 -0.53 -3.11 -10.14
N ARG A 210 0.64 -3.58 -10.57
CA ARG A 210 1.52 -2.89 -11.50
C ARG A 210 1.47 -3.61 -12.83
N SER A 211 1.51 -2.84 -13.93
CA SER A 211 1.73 -3.42 -15.26
C SER A 211 2.95 -4.36 -15.27
N ARG A 212 2.80 -5.53 -15.89
CA ARG A 212 3.85 -6.55 -15.92
C ARG A 212 4.99 -6.23 -16.87
N LYS A 213 4.90 -5.19 -17.70
CA LYS A 213 5.95 -4.79 -18.64
C LYS A 213 5.91 -3.27 -18.86
N PRO A 214 7.08 -2.61 -18.91
CA PRO A 214 8.41 -3.15 -18.59
C PRO A 214 8.60 -3.39 -17.08
N ILE A 215 9.25 -4.51 -16.73
CA ILE A 215 9.49 -4.95 -15.33
C ILE A 215 10.64 -4.14 -14.73
N HIS A 216 11.72 -4.01 -15.49
CA HIS A 216 12.87 -3.18 -15.14
C HIS A 216 12.72 -1.86 -15.87
N CYS A 217 12.65 -0.80 -15.07
CA CYS A 217 12.68 0.58 -15.51
C CYS A 217 13.85 1.22 -14.83
N LYS A 218 14.71 1.88 -15.60
CA LYS A 218 15.80 2.68 -15.03
C LYS A 218 15.27 4.01 -14.53
N ASN A 219 14.40 4.65 -15.32
CA ASN A 219 13.75 5.91 -15.00
C ASN A 219 12.24 5.75 -15.08
N ILE A 220 11.53 6.37 -14.14
CA ILE A 220 10.08 6.53 -14.18
C ILE A 220 9.84 8.03 -14.22
N GLU A 221 9.11 8.46 -15.23
CA GLU A 221 8.80 9.85 -15.54
C GLU A 221 7.29 10.03 -15.63
#